data_AF-A0A534Y497-F1
#
_entry.id   AF-A0A534Y497-F1
#
_cell.length_a   1.000
_cell.length_b   1.000
_cell.length_c   1.000
_cell.angle_alpha   90.00
_cell.angle_beta   90.00
_cell.angle_gamma   90.00
#
_symmetry.space_group_name_H-M   'P 1'
#
loop_
_entity.id
_entity.type
_entity.pdbx_description
1 polymer ?
#
loop_
_entity_poly.entity_id
_entity_poly.type
_entity_poly.pdbx_seq_one_letter_code
_entity_poly.pdbx_strand_id
1 'polypeptide(L)'
;MTGTIFGACPTPLLQYRQIVLGHGSGGRLTHELIKDVFAPPGPLEDQATLPFVAGRLAVTTDSFVVKPIFFPGGDIGKLAITGSVNDLAVGGARPRFIAAAFILEEGLPLEDLRRIVASMRAACVECEVQLVTGDTKVVDRGKG
;
A
#
# COMPACT_ATOMS: atom_id res chain seq x y z
N MET A 1 20.60 -41.73 20.74
CA MET A 1 21.05 -40.32 20.77
C MET A 1 20.10 -39.52 19.92
N THR A 2 19.37 -38.62 20.58
CA THR A 2 18.33 -37.74 20.03
C THR A 2 18.94 -36.63 19.19
N GLY A 3 18.67 -36.61 17.88
CA GLY A 3 19.06 -35.53 16.98
C GLY A 3 17.90 -34.57 16.76
N THR A 4 18.02 -33.39 17.36
CA THR A 4 17.09 -32.26 17.27
C THR A 4 16.93 -31.78 15.82
N ILE A 5 15.69 -31.77 15.30
CA ILE A 5 15.36 -31.14 14.00
C ILE A 5 15.44 -29.63 14.19
N PHE A 6 16.50 -29.00 13.66
CA PHE A 6 16.61 -27.55 13.54
C PHE A 6 15.49 -27.04 12.63
N GLY A 7 14.83 -25.96 13.07
CA GLY A 7 13.65 -25.36 12.45
C GLY A 7 13.80 -25.17 10.95
N ALA A 8 12.86 -25.76 10.21
CA ALA A 8 12.72 -25.53 8.78
C ALA A 8 12.48 -24.03 8.55
N CYS A 9 13.39 -23.42 7.78
CA CYS A 9 13.24 -22.05 7.31
C CYS A 9 11.99 -21.97 6.42
N PRO A 10 11.02 -21.07 6.67
CA PRO A 10 9.87 -20.95 5.78
C PRO A 10 10.31 -20.44 4.40
N THR A 11 9.79 -21.10 3.37
CA THR A 11 10.03 -20.88 1.94
C THR A 11 9.73 -19.43 1.50
N PRO A 12 10.33 -18.90 0.42
CA PRO A 12 10.06 -17.53 -0.09
C PRO A 12 8.60 -17.33 -0.51
N LEU A 13 8.12 -16.07 -0.52
CA LEU A 13 6.72 -15.62 -0.83
C LEU A 13 5.95 -16.33 -1.95
N LEU A 14 6.64 -16.94 -2.91
CA LEU A 14 6.06 -17.59 -4.08
C LEU A 14 5.08 -18.74 -3.77
N GLN A 15 4.81 -19.06 -2.51
CA GLN A 15 3.82 -20.06 -2.10
C GLN A 15 2.44 -19.49 -1.71
N TYR A 16 2.29 -18.20 -1.41
CA TYR A 16 1.02 -17.66 -0.92
C TYR A 16 0.18 -17.04 -2.05
N ARG A 17 -1.04 -17.54 -2.24
CA ARG A 17 -2.03 -16.98 -3.18
C ARG A 17 -2.87 -15.85 -2.56
N GLN A 18 -2.85 -15.72 -1.24
CA GLN A 18 -3.68 -14.79 -0.48
C GLN A 18 -2.86 -14.11 0.62
N ILE A 19 -3.36 -12.96 1.09
CA ILE A 19 -2.82 -12.27 2.27
C ILE A 19 -3.07 -13.12 3.52
N VAL A 20 -2.03 -13.29 4.33
CA VAL A 20 -2.06 -13.90 5.67
C VAL A 20 -1.63 -12.87 6.71
N LEU A 21 -2.01 -13.07 7.97
CA LEU A 21 -1.65 -12.16 9.09
C LEU A 21 -0.16 -11.81 9.12
N GLY A 22 0.71 -12.79 8.80
CA GLY A 22 2.15 -12.61 8.76
C GLY A 22 2.63 -11.48 7.82
N HIS A 23 1.89 -11.15 6.76
CA HIS A 23 2.24 -10.05 5.86
C HIS A 23 2.09 -8.65 6.50
N GLY A 24 1.39 -8.52 7.62
CA GLY A 24 1.23 -7.25 8.36
C GLY A 24 2.04 -7.15 9.65
N SER A 25 2.92 -8.12 9.91
CA SER A 25 3.62 -8.26 11.20
C SER A 25 4.90 -7.43 11.34
N GLY A 26 5.39 -6.82 10.25
CA GLY A 26 6.68 -6.12 10.22
C GLY A 26 7.90 -7.05 10.08
N GLY A 27 7.68 -8.36 9.99
CA GLY A 27 8.73 -9.35 9.82
C GLY A 27 9.11 -9.59 8.35
N ARG A 28 9.73 -10.74 8.09
CA ARG A 28 10.18 -11.15 6.75
C ARG A 28 9.07 -11.07 5.71
N LEU A 29 7.90 -11.66 5.99
CA LEU A 29 6.75 -11.68 5.06
C LEU A 29 6.26 -10.27 4.68
N THR A 30 6.30 -9.31 5.60
CA THR A 30 5.98 -7.90 5.32
C THR A 30 6.98 -7.29 4.36
N HIS A 31 8.28 -7.46 4.62
CA HIS A 31 9.34 -6.94 3.77
C HIS A 31 9.29 -7.53 2.36
N GLU A 32 9.02 -8.82 2.29
CA GLU A 32 8.78 -9.58 1.08
C GLU A 32 7.56 -9.02 0.32
N LEU A 33 6.41 -8.80 0.98
CA LEU A 33 5.21 -8.21 0.36
C LEU A 33 5.49 -6.81 -0.20
N ILE A 34 6.21 -5.99 0.57
CA ILE A 34 6.63 -4.65 0.16
C ILE A 34 7.47 -4.73 -1.12
N LYS A 35 8.46 -5.63 -1.16
CA LYS A 35 9.33 -5.80 -2.31
C LYS A 35 8.61 -6.30 -3.56
N ASP A 36 7.69 -7.25 -3.42
CA ASP A 36 7.12 -7.95 -4.58
C ASP A 36 5.80 -7.34 -5.10
N VAL A 37 5.08 -6.62 -4.24
CA VAL A 37 3.78 -6.03 -4.59
C VAL A 37 3.86 -4.50 -4.58
N PHE A 38 4.33 -3.92 -3.48
CA PHE A 38 4.33 -2.47 -3.31
C PHE A 38 5.48 -1.75 -4.00
N ALA A 39 6.60 -2.43 -4.28
CA ALA A 39 7.76 -2.00 -5.08
C ALA A 39 7.67 -0.54 -5.54
N PRO A 40 7.95 0.42 -4.67
CA PRO A 40 7.96 1.84 -5.02
C PRO A 40 9.14 2.13 -5.96
N PRO A 41 9.15 3.26 -6.67
CA PRO A 41 10.41 3.93 -6.96
C PRO A 41 10.94 4.56 -5.64
N GLY A 42 11.54 3.78 -4.74
CA GLY A 42 12.21 4.29 -3.54
C GLY A 42 12.21 3.36 -2.31
N PRO A 43 12.83 3.71 -1.19
CA PRO A 43 12.61 2.99 0.07
C PRO A 43 11.19 3.28 0.57
N LEU A 44 10.32 2.27 0.72
CA LEU A 44 9.13 2.40 1.57
C LEU A 44 9.62 2.29 3.02
N GLU A 45 10.29 3.34 3.48
CA GLU A 45 10.55 3.57 4.90
C GLU A 45 9.25 4.09 5.54
N ASP A 46 9.11 3.87 6.86
CA ASP A 46 7.97 4.36 7.66
C ASP A 46 7.81 5.90 7.64
N GLN A 47 8.81 6.60 7.08
CA GLN A 47 8.79 8.04 6.85
C GLN A 47 9.42 8.39 5.50
N ALA A 48 8.93 9.47 4.87
CA ALA A 48 9.57 10.09 3.73
C ALA A 48 10.35 11.34 4.19
N THR A 49 11.58 11.50 3.72
CA THR A 49 12.30 12.77 3.84
C THR A 49 12.02 13.62 2.59
N LEU A 50 11.37 14.75 2.77
CA LEU A 50 10.99 15.66 1.69
C LEU A 50 11.84 16.93 1.70
N PRO A 51 12.12 17.54 0.53
CA PRO A 51 12.82 18.81 0.49
C PRO A 51 12.03 19.90 1.22
N PHE A 52 12.74 20.80 1.89
CA PHE A 52 12.12 21.96 2.52
C PHE A 52 11.41 22.84 1.48
N VAL A 53 10.14 23.17 1.74
CA VAL A 53 9.33 24.00 0.87
C VAL A 53 9.21 25.40 1.48
N ALA A 54 9.77 26.41 0.81
CA ALA A 54 9.50 27.79 1.16
C ALA A 54 8.05 28.15 0.76
N GLY A 55 7.28 28.76 1.66
CA GLY A 55 5.89 29.15 1.42
C GLY A 55 4.89 28.30 2.21
N ARG A 56 3.71 28.04 1.62
CA ARG A 56 2.61 27.31 2.28
C ARG A 56 2.61 25.85 1.87
N LEU A 57 2.57 24.97 2.87
CA LEU A 57 2.32 23.54 2.68
C LEU A 57 0.84 23.25 2.93
N ALA A 58 0.22 22.46 2.05
CA ALA A 58 -1.11 21.91 2.23
C ALA A 58 -0.99 20.39 2.40
N VAL A 59 -1.77 19.85 3.33
CA VAL A 59 -1.80 18.42 3.66
C VAL A 59 -3.26 18.02 3.80
N THR A 60 -3.62 16.87 3.23
CA THR A 60 -4.91 16.21 3.41
C THR A 60 -4.67 14.73 3.73
N THR A 61 -5.69 14.07 4.26
CA THR A 61 -5.72 12.62 4.41
C THR A 61 -7.16 12.16 4.30
N ASP A 62 -7.36 11.01 3.65
CA ASP A 62 -8.65 10.36 3.55
C ASP A 62 -8.49 8.85 3.66
N SER A 63 -9.53 8.19 4.18
CA SER A 63 -9.63 6.74 4.20
C SER A 63 -10.72 6.29 3.24
N PHE A 64 -10.44 5.27 2.44
CA PHE A 64 -11.32 4.81 1.38
C PHE A 64 -11.89 3.43 1.73
N VAL A 65 -13.22 3.34 1.83
CA VAL A 65 -13.95 2.12 2.19
C VAL A 65 -15.09 1.86 1.19
N VAL A 66 -14.74 1.51 -0.05
CA VAL A 66 -15.72 1.27 -1.12
C VAL A 66 -15.99 -0.23 -1.30
N LYS A 67 -17.26 -0.58 -1.54
CA LYS A 67 -17.69 -1.94 -1.91
C LYS A 67 -18.58 -1.86 -3.15
N PRO A 68 -18.29 -2.61 -4.23
CA PRO A 68 -17.11 -3.48 -4.43
C PRO A 68 -15.80 -2.68 -4.56
N ILE A 69 -14.65 -3.31 -4.28
CA ILE A 69 -13.32 -2.67 -4.43
C ILE A 69 -12.90 -2.48 -5.90
N PHE A 70 -13.54 -3.21 -6.82
CA PHE A 70 -13.47 -3.00 -8.27
C PHE A 70 -14.87 -2.65 -8.76
N PHE A 71 -15.01 -1.54 -9.50
CA PHE A 71 -16.31 -1.03 -9.93
C PHE A 71 -16.23 -0.47 -11.36
N PRO A 72 -17.37 -0.25 -12.04
CA PRO A 72 -17.36 0.37 -13.36
C PRO A 72 -16.64 1.74 -13.31
N GLY A 73 -15.57 1.88 -14.10
CA GLY A 73 -14.77 3.12 -14.17
C GLY A 73 -13.56 3.19 -13.23
N GLY A 74 -13.32 2.20 -12.35
CA GLY A 74 -12.12 2.20 -11.53
C GLY A 74 -12.07 1.14 -10.43
N ASP A 75 -11.19 1.38 -9.47
CA ASP A 75 -11.02 0.56 -8.27
C ASP A 75 -10.63 1.45 -7.09
N ILE A 76 -10.62 0.86 -5.90
CA ILE A 76 -10.26 1.53 -4.65
C ILE A 76 -8.88 2.19 -4.72
N GLY A 77 -7.94 1.64 -5.48
CA GLY A 77 -6.60 2.18 -5.67
C GLY A 77 -6.61 3.49 -6.45
N LYS A 78 -7.23 3.49 -7.63
CA LYS A 78 -7.40 4.73 -8.42
C LYS A 78 -8.18 5.78 -7.63
N LEU A 79 -9.25 5.37 -6.94
CA LEU A 79 -10.06 6.26 -6.12
C LEU A 79 -9.24 6.92 -5.02
N ALA A 80 -8.40 6.15 -4.32
CA ALA A 80 -7.58 6.66 -3.23
C ALA A 80 -6.62 7.77 -3.69
N ILE A 81 -5.95 7.56 -4.83
CA ILE A 81 -5.04 8.58 -5.38
C ILE A 81 -5.80 9.81 -5.86
N THR A 82 -6.79 9.61 -6.73
CA THR A 82 -7.53 10.73 -7.33
C THR A 82 -8.31 11.54 -6.31
N GLY A 83 -8.88 10.90 -5.29
CA GLY A 83 -9.57 11.58 -4.17
C GLY A 83 -8.63 12.50 -3.40
N SER A 84 -7.50 11.98 -2.91
CA SER A 84 -6.52 12.77 -2.16
C SER A 84 -5.89 13.90 -3.02
N VAL A 85 -5.68 13.66 -4.32
CA VAL A 85 -5.23 14.69 -5.26
C VAL A 85 -6.28 15.80 -5.42
N ASN A 86 -7.56 15.44 -5.54
CA ASN A 86 -8.65 16.39 -5.71
C ASN A 86 -8.83 17.29 -4.49
N ASP A 87 -8.72 16.75 -3.27
CA ASP A 87 -8.78 17.54 -2.03
C ASP A 87 -7.74 18.65 -1.98
N LEU A 88 -6.50 18.33 -2.38
CA LEU A 88 -5.43 19.32 -2.46
C LEU A 88 -5.69 20.34 -3.58
N ALA A 89 -6.13 19.86 -4.75
CA ALA A 89 -6.37 20.69 -5.92
C ALA A 89 -7.52 21.68 -5.72
N VAL A 90 -8.63 21.26 -5.12
CA VAL A 90 -9.79 22.14 -4.83
C VAL A 90 -9.44 23.22 -3.80
N GLY A 91 -8.51 22.94 -2.89
CA GLY A 91 -7.92 23.92 -1.98
C GLY A 91 -6.90 24.87 -2.63
N GLY A 92 -6.63 24.73 -3.92
CA GLY A 92 -5.67 25.54 -4.68
C GLY A 92 -4.20 25.14 -4.50
N ALA A 93 -3.92 23.97 -3.91
CA ALA A 93 -2.56 23.45 -3.80
C ALA A 93 -2.14 22.75 -5.10
N ARG A 94 -0.84 22.65 -5.34
CA ARG A 94 -0.27 21.75 -6.35
C ARG A 94 0.15 20.44 -5.67
N PRO A 95 -0.55 19.32 -5.88
CA PRO A 95 -0.18 18.03 -5.31
C PRO A 95 1.21 17.61 -5.79
N ARG A 96 1.99 16.97 -4.91
CA ARG A 96 3.36 16.50 -5.21
C ARG A 96 3.64 15.12 -4.64
N PHE A 97 3.18 14.89 -3.42
CA PHE A 97 3.52 13.70 -2.65
C PHE A 97 2.26 13.08 -2.05
N ILE A 98 2.22 11.75 -2.02
CA ILE A 98 1.17 10.95 -1.41
C ILE A 98 1.82 9.96 -0.45
N ALA A 99 1.19 9.73 0.70
CA ALA A 99 1.45 8.58 1.56
C ALA A 99 0.26 7.62 1.44
N ALA A 100 0.50 6.31 1.53
CA ALA A 100 -0.59 5.32 1.47
C ALA A 100 -0.47 4.29 2.60
N ALA A 101 -1.54 4.13 3.37
CA ALA A 101 -1.65 3.08 4.38
C ALA A 101 -2.67 2.03 3.94
N PHE A 102 -2.30 0.76 4.05
CA PHE A 102 -3.15 -0.37 3.69
C PHE A 102 -3.57 -1.13 4.94
N ILE A 103 -4.88 -1.33 5.10
CA ILE A 103 -5.45 -2.29 6.04
C ILE A 103 -6.03 -3.42 5.20
N LEU A 104 -5.39 -4.57 5.23
CA LEU A 104 -5.72 -5.73 4.42
C LEU A 104 -6.40 -6.79 5.27
N GLU A 105 -7.45 -7.41 4.76
CA GLU A 105 -8.07 -8.56 5.44
C GLU A 105 -7.37 -9.86 5.05
N GLU A 106 -7.16 -10.74 6.02
CA GLU A 106 -6.68 -12.10 5.78
C GLU A 106 -7.61 -12.86 4.81
N GLY A 107 -7.01 -13.38 3.74
CA GLY A 107 -7.72 -14.06 2.66
C GLY A 107 -7.87 -13.22 1.39
N LEU A 108 -7.54 -11.93 1.41
CA LEU A 108 -7.52 -11.11 0.19
C LEU A 108 -6.61 -11.75 -0.88
N PRO A 109 -7.10 -12.00 -2.11
CA PRO A 109 -6.25 -12.52 -3.18
C PRO A 109 -5.07 -11.59 -3.47
N LEU A 110 -3.87 -12.16 -3.52
CA LEU A 110 -2.66 -11.38 -3.77
C LEU A 110 -2.66 -10.75 -5.16
N GLU A 111 -3.35 -11.38 -6.13
CA GLU A 111 -3.57 -10.85 -7.46
C GLU A 111 -4.43 -9.57 -7.45
N ASP A 112 -5.46 -9.51 -6.60
CA ASP A 112 -6.30 -8.33 -6.48
C ASP A 112 -5.52 -7.17 -5.84
N LEU A 113 -4.72 -7.46 -4.81
CA LEU A 113 -3.82 -6.44 -4.24
C LEU A 113 -2.84 -5.92 -5.30
N ARG A 114 -2.23 -6.79 -6.12
CA ARG A 114 -1.35 -6.36 -7.22
C ARG A 114 -2.07 -5.45 -8.20
N ARG A 115 -3.32 -5.78 -8.57
CA ARG A 115 -4.14 -4.96 -9.48
C ARG A 115 -4.42 -3.58 -8.88
N ILE A 116 -4.80 -3.52 -7.60
CA ILE A 116 -5.06 -2.27 -6.87
C ILE A 116 -3.80 -1.40 -6.84
N VAL A 117 -2.65 -1.97 -6.44
CA VAL A 117 -1.39 -1.21 -6.38
C VAL A 117 -0.93 -0.76 -7.78
N ALA A 118 -1.13 -1.58 -8.81
CA ALA A 118 -0.84 -1.15 -10.19
C ALA A 118 -1.72 0.02 -10.63
N SER A 119 -3.00 0.00 -10.26
CA SER A 119 -3.95 1.09 -10.51
C SER A 119 -3.56 2.38 -9.78
N MET A 120 -3.15 2.27 -8.51
CA MET A 120 -2.59 3.40 -7.76
C MET A 120 -1.38 4.00 -8.46
N ARG A 121 -0.42 3.17 -8.90
CA ARG A 121 0.77 3.66 -9.61
C ARG A 121 0.38 4.39 -10.90
N ALA A 122 -0.55 3.86 -11.67
CA ALA A 122 -1.03 4.51 -12.89
C ALA A 122 -1.68 5.87 -12.58
N ALA A 123 -2.51 5.94 -11.54
CA ALA A 123 -3.11 7.20 -11.10
C ALA A 123 -2.08 8.21 -10.59
N CYS A 124 -1.04 7.77 -9.87
CA CYS A 124 0.05 8.65 -9.45
C CYS A 124 0.77 9.28 -10.66
N VAL A 125 1.03 8.48 -11.71
CA VAL A 125 1.63 8.95 -12.96
C VAL A 125 0.70 9.95 -13.66
N GLU A 126 -0.59 9.64 -13.78
CA GLU A 126 -1.60 10.51 -14.41
C GLU A 126 -1.73 11.86 -13.68
N CYS A 127 -1.65 11.85 -12.35
CA CYS A 127 -1.76 13.04 -11.51
C CYS A 127 -0.43 13.77 -11.24
N GLU A 128 0.68 13.30 -11.80
CA GLU A 128 2.03 13.84 -11.56
C GLU A 128 2.44 13.91 -10.08
N VAL A 129 2.03 12.93 -9.28
CA VAL A 129 2.37 12.81 -7.86
C VAL A 129 3.25 11.60 -7.58
N GLN A 130 4.07 11.70 -6.53
CA GLN A 130 4.92 10.60 -6.08
C GLN A 130 4.35 9.97 -4.81
N LEU A 131 4.21 8.64 -4.80
CA LEU A 131 3.99 7.89 -3.56
C LEU A 131 5.33 7.81 -2.81
N VAL A 132 5.43 8.44 -1.64
CA VAL A 132 6.71 8.66 -0.95
C VAL A 132 6.92 7.81 0.30
N THR A 133 5.86 7.32 0.92
CA THR A 133 5.91 6.45 2.11
C THR A 133 4.59 5.68 2.24
N GLY A 134 4.55 4.70 3.13
CA GLY A 134 3.32 3.97 3.40
C GLY A 134 3.43 3.02 4.58
N ASP A 135 2.30 2.40 4.92
CA ASP A 135 2.20 1.37 5.95
C ASP A 135 1.34 0.21 5.44
N THR A 136 1.55 -0.99 5.99
CA THR A 136 0.73 -2.16 5.69
C THR A 136 0.43 -2.92 6.96
N LYS A 137 -0.85 -3.05 7.27
CA LYS A 137 -1.39 -3.87 8.37
C LYS A 137 -2.32 -4.94 7.80
N VAL A 138 -2.35 -6.08 8.47
CA VAL A 138 -3.26 -7.18 8.15
C VAL A 138 -4.13 -7.47 9.36
N VAL A 139 -5.44 -7.53 9.15
CA VAL A 139 -6.45 -7.88 10.17
C VAL A 139 -7.00 -9.28 9.91
N ASP A 140 -7.55 -9.90 10.95
CA ASP A 140 -8.23 -11.19 10.86
C ASP A 140 -9.39 -11.17 9.87
N ARG A 141 -9.70 -12.33 9.29
CA ARG A 141 -10.88 -12.49 8.44
C ARG A 141 -12.17 -12.14 9.18
N GLY A 142 -13.05 -11.40 8.51
CA GLY A 142 -14.32 -10.90 9.05
C GLY A 142 -14.19 -9.60 9.85
N LYS A 143 -13.09 -8.87 9.67
CA LYS A 143 -12.80 -7.60 10.37
C LYS A 143 -12.59 -6.41 9.43
N GLY A 144 -12.87 -6.55 8.13
CA GLY A 144 -12.86 -5.46 7.13
C GLY A 144 -14.24 -5.01 6.62
#